data_AF-A0A9D0BVV4-F1
#
_entry.id   AF-A0A9D0BVV4-F1
#
_cell.length_a   1.000
_cell.length_b   1.000
_cell.length_c   1.000
_cell.angle_alpha   90.00
_cell.angle_beta   90.00
_cell.angle_gamma   90.00
#
_symmetry.space_group_name_H-M   'P 1'
#
loop_
_entity.id
_entity.type
_entity.pdbx_description
1 polymer ?
#
loop_
_entity_poly.entity_id
_entity_poly.type
_entity_poly.pdbx_seq_one_letter_code
_entity_poly.pdbx_strand_id
1 'polypeptide(L)' 'MKYEEVYLKAYASVKEAKKSLGSWVCFYNEQQTHPSLQRKTPDEVYFKSAATYVAA' A
#
# COMPACT_ATOMS: atom_id res chain seq x y z
N MET A 1 -3.00 -8.17 -2.85
CA MET A 1 -3.93 -8.07 -1.69
C MET A 1 -4.71 -9.35 -1.40
N LYS A 2 -5.74 -9.73 -2.19
CA LYS A 2 -6.63 -10.86 -1.83
C LYS A 2 -5.88 -12.17 -1.57
N TYR A 3 -4.97 -12.53 -2.47
CA TYR A 3 -4.15 -13.74 -2.34
C TYR A 3 -2.99 -13.63 -1.35
N GLU A 4 -2.54 -12.41 -1.03
CA GLU A 4 -1.33 -12.19 -0.22
C GLU A 4 -1.66 -11.87 1.26
N GLU A 5 -2.86 -11.38 1.53
CA GLU A 5 -3.26 -10.87 2.85
C GLU A 5 -4.57 -11.49 3.33
N VAL A 6 -5.59 -11.57 2.47
CA VAL A 6 -6.95 -11.98 2.90
C VAL A 6 -7.12 -13.49 2.91
N TYR A 7 -6.74 -14.19 1.83
CA TYR A 7 -6.95 -15.64 1.72
C TYR A 7 -5.96 -16.46 2.55
N LEU A 8 -4.86 -15.86 2.99
CA LEU A 8 -3.84 -16.53 3.81
C LEU A 8 -4.06 -16.33 5.32
N LYS A 9 -4.95 -15.42 5.72
CA LYS A 9 -5.15 -15.06 7.13
C LYS A 9 -6.56 -15.37 7.59
N ALA A 10 -6.67 -16.09 8.70
CA ALA A 10 -7.90 -16.24 9.45
C ALA A 10 -7.98 -15.17 10.53
N TYR A 11 -8.59 -14.02 10.22
CA TYR A 11 -8.77 -12.96 11.20
C TYR A 11 -9.79 -13.39 12.27
N ALA A 12 -9.43 -13.23 13.54
CA ALA A 12 -10.32 -13.55 14.66
C ALA A 12 -11.40 -12.47 14.88
N SER A 13 -11.19 -11.25 14.35
CA SER A 13 -12.17 -10.17 14.42
C SER A 13 -12.04 -9.16 13.29
N VAL A 14 -13.10 -8.38 13.07
CA VAL A 14 -13.08 -7.25 12.13
C VAL A 14 -12.03 -6.20 12.52
N LYS A 15 -11.79 -5.98 13.82
CA LYS A 15 -10.78 -5.04 14.30
C LYS A 15 -9.38 -5.47 13.90
N GLU A 16 -9.08 -6.76 14.05
CA GLU A 16 -7.81 -7.33 13.62
C GLU A 16 -7.64 -7.25 12.11
N ALA A 17 -8.68 -7.62 11.35
CA ALA A 17 -8.68 -7.51 9.89
C ALA A 17 -8.36 -6.08 9.44
N LYS A 18 -9.03 -5.07 10.02
CA LYS A 18 -8.77 -3.65 9.70
C LYS A 18 -7.32 -3.24 9.97
N LYS A 19 -6.76 -3.66 11.11
CA LYS A 19 -5.36 -3.36 11.44
C LYS A 19 -4.40 -4.00 10.43
N SER A 20 -4.56 -5.30 10.18
CA SER A 20 -3.67 -6.06 9.29
C SER A 20 -3.76 -5.55 7.85
N LEU A 21 -4.97 -5.30 7.35
CA LEU A 21 -5.19 -4.73 6.01
C LEU A 21 -4.60 -3.32 5.89
N GLY A 22 -4.76 -2.48 6.91
CA GLY A 22 -4.13 -1.16 6.94
C GLY A 22 -2.61 -1.25 6.80
N SER A 23 -1.97 -2.10 7.61
CA SER A 23 -0.53 -2.33 7.53
C SER A 23 -0.09 -2.89 6.16
N TRP A 24 -0.88 -3.80 5.58
CA TRP A 24 -0.58 -4.35 4.25
C TRP A 24 -0.67 -3.29 3.15
N VAL A 25 -1.68 -2.41 3.20
CA VAL A 25 -1.82 -1.32 2.23
C VAL A 25 -0.68 -0.32 2.35
N CYS A 26 -0.27 0.07 3.57
CA CYS A 26 0.91 0.91 3.78
C CYS A 26 2.17 0.29 3.18
N PHE A 27 2.41 -1.01 3.45
CA PHE A 27 3.55 -1.72 2.87
C PHE A 27 3.52 -1.74 1.33
N TYR A 28 2.36 -2.04 0.74
CA TYR A 28 2.19 -2.05 -0.71
C TYR A 28 2.50 -0.68 -1.34
N ASN A 29 2.01 0.40 -0.73
CA ASN A 29 2.17 1.75 -1.26
C ASN A 29 3.57 2.35 -1.05
N GLU A 30 4.18 2.10 0.11
CA GLU A 30 5.42 2.77 0.52
C GLU A 30 6.68 1.96 0.19
N GLN A 31 6.59 0.62 0.14
CA GLN A 31 7.78 -0.24 0.12
C GLN A 31 7.82 -1.17 -1.09
N GLN A 32 6.67 -1.63 -1.59
CA GLN A 32 6.64 -2.56 -2.70
C GLN A 32 6.85 -1.85 -4.04
N THR A 33 7.89 -2.27 -4.77
CA THR A 33 8.15 -1.76 -6.11
C THR A 33 7.43 -2.59 -7.16
N HIS A 34 6.89 -1.94 -8.19
CA HIS A 34 6.12 -2.61 -9.23
C HIS A 34 6.80 -2.48 -10.59
N PRO A 35 6.98 -3.57 -11.36
CA PRO A 35 7.55 -3.52 -12.71
C PRO A 35 6.76 -2.59 -13.66
N SER A 36 5.43 -2.57 -13.56
CA SER A 36 4.56 -1.66 -14.31
C SER A 36 4.77 -0.19 -13.96
N LEU A 37 5.32 0.09 -12.78
CA LEU A 37 5.68 1.42 -12.30
C LEU A 37 7.19 1.68 -12.45
N GLN A 38 7.86 1.03 -13.41
CA GLN A 38 9.31 1.17 -13.64
C GLN A 38 10.14 0.88 -12.37
N ARG A 39 9.70 -0.11 -11.58
CA ARG A 39 10.31 -0.50 -10.30
C ARG A 39 10.27 0.61 -9.23
N LYS A 40 9.30 1.51 -9.31
CA LYS A 40 8.95 2.47 -8.24
C LYS A 40 7.78 1.95 -7.40
N THR A 41 7.59 2.52 -6.22
CA THR A 41 6.40 2.27 -5.40
C THR A 41 5.23 3.15 -5.86
N PRO A 42 3.97 2.78 -5.53
CA PRO A 42 2.82 3.62 -5.82
C PRO A 42 2.97 5.05 -5.27
N ASP A 43 3.49 5.20 -4.05
CA ASP A 43 3.66 6.53 -3.45
C ASP A 43 4.67 7.39 -4.21
N GLU A 44 5.73 6.77 -4.72
CA GLU A 44 6.71 7.46 -5.54
C GLU A 44 6.16 7.95 -6.89
N VAL A 45 5.10 7.33 -7.41
CA VAL A 45 4.50 7.69 -8.69
C VAL A 45 3.38 8.70 -8.51
N TYR A 46 2.51 8.50 -7.51
CA TYR A 46 1.29 9.29 -7.36
C TYR A 46 1.42 10.45 -6.36
N PHE A 47 2.31 10.36 -5.37
CA PHE A 47 2.40 11.37 -4.30
C PHE A 47 3.70 12.19 -4.32
N LYS A 48 4.79 11.72 -4.97
CA LYS A 48 6.02 12.53 -5.12
C LYS A 48 5.82 13.83 -5.94
N SER A 49 4.83 13.92 -6.83
CA SER A 49 4.51 15.17 -7.56
C SER A 49 3.53 16.09 -6.84
N ALA A 50 2.81 15.60 -5.83
CA ALA A 50 1.83 16.41 -5.09
C ALA A 50 2.51 17.46 -4.19
N ALA A 51 3.74 17.20 -3.72
CA ALA A 51 4.54 18.17 -2.99
C ALA A 51 5.01 19.36 -3.85
N THR A 52 5.05 19.21 -5.17
CA THR A 52 5.48 20.29 -6.08
C THR A 52 4.36 21.30 -6.38
N TYR A 53 3.10 20.95 -6.16
CA TYR A 53 1.94 21.81 -6.46
C TYR A 53 1.44 22.66 -5.27
N VAL A 54 1.85 22.36 -4.04
CA VAL A 54 1.44 23.09 -2.83
C VAL A 54 2.50 24.14 -2.40
N ALA A 55 3.68 24.12 -3.01
CA ALA A 55 4.79 25.03 -2.72
C ALA A 55 5.05 26.07 -3.83
N ALA A 56 4.09 26.31 -4.72
CA ALA A 56 4.11 27.35 -5.77
C ALA A 56 2.91 28.28 -5.60
#